data_AF-A0A4Q3XKI9-F1
#
_entry.id   AF-A0A4Q3XKI9-F1
#
_cell.length_a   1.000
_cell.length_b   1.000
_cell.length_c   1.000
_cell.angle_alpha   90.00
_cell.angle_beta   90.00
_cell.angle_gamma   90.00
#
_symmetry.space_group_name_H-M   'P 1'
#
loop_
_entity.id
_entity.type
_entity.pdbx_description
1 polymer ?
#
loop_
_entity_poly.entity_id
_entity_poly.type
_entity_poly.pdbx_seq_one_letter_code
_entity_poly.pdbx_strand_id
1 'polypeptide(L)'
;MTASTLTESQQRAAEMLAVGGDPGSAAVAVGVSARTLRRWRAMPEFAEAIGTAAADTFAEARTAVLGAAVAAATTARAQSN
;
A
#
# COMPACT_ATOMS: atom_id res chain seq x y z
N MET A 1 -8.04 -15.48 9.03
CA MET A 1 -7.83 -14.12 9.55
C MET A 1 -6.95 -14.23 10.78
N THR A 2 -5.64 -14.10 10.63
CA THR A 2 -4.75 -13.92 11.78
C THR A 2 -5.03 -12.53 12.35
N ALA A 3 -5.36 -12.45 13.64
CA ALA A 3 -5.46 -11.16 14.32
C ALA A 3 -4.13 -10.43 14.13
N SER A 4 -4.16 -9.23 13.53
CA SER A 4 -2.93 -8.47 13.30
C SER A 4 -2.29 -8.19 14.65
N THR A 5 -1.06 -8.65 14.85
CA THR A 5 -0.24 -8.34 16.03
C THR A 5 0.21 -6.87 16.05
N LEU A 6 -0.03 -6.14 14.96
CA LEU A 6 0.30 -4.74 14.82
C LEU A 6 -0.75 -3.84 15.46
N THR A 7 -0.29 -2.76 16.08
CA THR A 7 -1.17 -1.66 16.48
C THR A 7 -1.69 -0.90 15.26
N GLU A 8 -2.76 -0.13 15.43
CA GLU A 8 -3.30 0.72 14.35
C GLU A 8 -2.24 1.69 13.80
N SER A 9 -1.39 2.26 14.66
CA SER A 9 -0.31 3.15 14.21
C SER A 9 0.74 2.41 13.39
N GLN A 10 1.03 1.15 13.73
CA GLN A 10 1.95 0.33 12.97
C GLN A 10 1.36 -0.05 11.60
N GLN A 11 0.10 -0.46 11.58
CA GLN A 11 -0.63 -0.78 10.37
C GLN A 11 -0.65 0.43 9.40
N ARG A 12 -1.03 1.61 9.91
CA ARG A 12 -1.06 2.84 9.13
C ARG A 12 0.33 3.23 8.58
N ALA A 13 1.38 3.05 9.38
CA ALA A 13 2.74 3.31 8.93
C ALA A 13 3.17 2.33 7.83
N ALA A 14 2.80 1.06 7.94
CA ALA A 14 3.11 0.04 6.94
C ALA A 14 2.44 0.36 5.60
N GLU A 15 1.16 0.76 5.61
CA GLU A 15 0.41 1.19 4.42
C GLU A 15 1.05 2.41 3.74
N MET A 16 1.46 3.41 4.51
CA MET A 16 2.15 4.59 3.95
C MET A 16 3.49 4.23 3.29
N LEU A 17 4.24 3.31 3.89
CA LEU A 17 5.52 2.84 3.33
C LEU A 17 5.32 1.96 2.10
N ALA A 18 4.24 1.18 2.06
CA ALA A 18 3.90 0.30 0.94
C ALA A 18 3.68 1.06 -0.37
N VAL A 19 3.11 2.27 -0.30
CA VAL A 19 2.91 3.14 -1.47
C VAL A 19 4.15 3.98 -1.83
N GLY A 20 5.31 3.70 -1.19
CA GLY A 20 6.57 4.40 -1.44
C GLY A 20 6.77 5.68 -0.63
N GLY A 21 5.97 5.90 0.43
CA GLY A 21 6.15 7.03 1.34
C GLY A 21 7.52 6.99 2.03
N ASP A 22 8.09 8.16 2.32
CA ASP A 22 9.36 8.23 3.02
C ASP A 22 9.20 7.89 4.52
N PRO A 23 10.19 7.22 5.16
CA PRO A 23 10.11 6.86 6.56
C PRO A 23 9.99 8.03 7.54
N GLY A 24 10.52 9.21 7.20
CA GLY A 24 10.40 10.40 8.06
C GLY A 24 8.95 10.86 8.15
N SER A 25 8.31 11.04 6.99
CA SER A 25 6.90 11.44 6.91
C SER A 25 5.97 10.39 7.50
N ALA A 26 6.25 9.10 7.29
CA ALA A 26 5.48 8.03 7.92
C ALA A 26 5.56 8.08 9.45
N ALA A 27 6.75 8.34 10.01
CA ALA A 27 6.93 8.48 11.46
C ALA A 27 6.16 9.69 12.03
N VAL A 28 6.22 10.83 11.34
CA VAL A 28 5.48 12.04 11.71
C VAL A 28 3.98 11.81 11.65
N ALA A 29 3.47 11.20 10.58
CA ALA A 29 2.06 10.97 10.36
C ALA A 29 1.41 10.07 11.42
N VAL A 30 2.17 9.12 11.98
CA VAL A 30 1.70 8.22 13.05
C VAL A 30 2.15 8.66 14.45
N GLY A 31 2.78 9.84 14.56
CA GLY A 31 3.13 10.44 15.85
C GLY A 31 4.27 9.76 16.61
N VAL A 32 5.22 9.12 15.92
CA VAL A 32 6.35 8.42 16.55
C VAL A 32 7.71 8.97 16.11
N SER A 33 8.74 8.67 16.90
CA SER A 33 10.11 9.02 16.54
C SER A 33 10.62 8.16 15.37
N ALA A 34 11.57 8.70 14.59
CA ALA A 34 12.26 7.94 13.55
C ALA A 34 12.97 6.69 14.10
N ARG A 35 13.45 6.73 15.36
CA ARG A 35 14.03 5.56 16.04
C ARG A 35 12.99 4.47 16.26
N THR A 36 11.79 4.84 16.70
CA THR A 36 10.66 3.91 16.88
C THR A 36 10.29 3.27 15.55
N LEU A 37 10.14 4.06 14.48
CA LEU A 37 9.83 3.51 13.16
C LEU A 37 10.94 2.58 12.64
N ARG A 38 12.22 2.93 12.83
CA ARG A 38 13.34 2.03 12.50
C ARG A 38 13.26 0.70 13.24
N ARG A 39 12.88 0.72 14.53
CA ARG A 39 12.67 -0.51 15.30
C ARG A 39 11.51 -1.32 14.74
N TRP A 40 10.38 -0.68 14.39
CA TRP A 40 9.25 -1.38 13.76
C TRP A 40 9.65 -2.03 12.44
N ARG A 41 10.42 -1.34 11.59
CA ARG A 41 10.90 -1.90 10.32
C ARG A 41 11.83 -3.10 10.46
N ALA A 42 12.39 -3.34 11.65
CA ALA A 42 13.18 -4.53 11.95
C ALA A 42 12.33 -5.71 12.45
N MET A 43 11.04 -5.50 12.72
CA MET A 43 10.10 -6.54 13.14
C MET A 43 9.58 -7.30 11.92
N PRO A 44 9.66 -8.64 11.89
CA PRO A 44 9.16 -9.45 10.77
C PRO A 44 7.70 -9.16 10.41
N GLU A 45 6.83 -9.08 11.40
CA GLU A 45 5.39 -8.81 11.24
C GLU A 45 5.11 -7.45 10.58
N PHE A 46 5.93 -6.45 10.85
CA PHE A 46 5.80 -5.13 10.24
C PHE A 46 6.31 -5.14 8.79
N ALA A 47 7.40 -5.86 8.51
CA ALA A 47 7.91 -6.03 7.15
C ALA A 47 6.91 -6.81 6.27
N GLU A 48 6.28 -7.85 6.82
CA GLU A 48 5.20 -8.60 6.16
C GLU A 48 3.98 -7.73 5.90
N ALA A 49 3.60 -6.85 6.83
CA ALA A 49 2.51 -5.90 6.62
C ALA A 49 2.80 -4.91 5.49
N ILE A 50 4.02 -4.38 5.39
CA ILE A 50 4.42 -3.53 4.24
C ILE A 50 4.28 -4.32 2.93
N GLY A 51 4.79 -5.54 2.89
CA GLY A 51 4.74 -6.39 1.70
C GLY A 51 3.30 -6.70 1.26
N THR A 52 2.44 -7.03 2.23
CA THR A 52 1.02 -7.31 1.99
C THR A 52 0.29 -6.08 1.46
N ALA A 53 0.44 -4.93 2.15
CA ALA A 53 -0.17 -3.68 1.71
C ALA A 53 0.33 -3.23 0.32
N ALA A 54 1.59 -3.49 -0.02
CA ALA A 54 2.14 -3.20 -1.34
C ALA A 54 1.53 -4.10 -2.43
N ALA A 55 1.38 -5.39 -2.14
CA ALA A 55 0.74 -6.35 -3.03
C ALA A 55 -0.74 -5.99 -3.28
N ASP A 56 -1.47 -5.61 -2.21
CA ASP A 56 -2.86 -5.19 -2.30
C ASP A 56 -3.00 -3.92 -3.13
N THR A 57 -2.19 -2.89 -2.83
CA THR A 57 -2.16 -1.64 -3.61
C THR A 57 -1.87 -1.91 -5.08
N PHE A 58 -0.90 -2.78 -5.38
CA PHE A 58 -0.57 -3.12 -6.76
C PHE A 58 -1.73 -3.86 -7.46
N ALA A 59 -2.38 -4.79 -6.76
CA ALA A 59 -3.52 -5.53 -7.30
C ALA A 59 -4.70 -4.59 -7.63
N GLU A 60 -4.97 -3.61 -6.76
CA GLU A 60 -5.99 -2.57 -6.98
C GLU A 60 -5.63 -1.70 -8.18
N ALA A 61 -4.40 -1.16 -8.22
CA ALA A 61 -3.93 -0.33 -9.34
C ALA A 61 -3.98 -1.09 -10.68
N ARG A 62 -3.55 -2.35 -10.69
CA ARG A 62 -3.62 -3.22 -11.86
C ARG A 62 -5.06 -3.40 -12.34
N THR A 63 -5.98 -3.66 -11.42
CA THR A 63 -7.40 -3.83 -11.74
C THR A 63 -7.98 -2.56 -12.36
N ALA A 64 -7.69 -1.39 -11.79
CA ALA A 64 -8.12 -0.11 -12.32
C ALA A 64 -7.59 0.16 -13.73
N VAL A 65 -6.28 -0.07 -13.96
CA VAL A 65 -5.66 0.12 -15.27
C VAL A 65 -6.24 -0.81 -16.33
N LEU A 66 -6.41 -2.09 -16.00
CA LEU A 66 -7.01 -3.06 -16.94
C LEU A 66 -8.47 -2.72 -17.25
N GLY A 67 -9.24 -2.31 -16.24
CA GLY A 67 -10.62 -1.87 -16.44
C GLY A 67 -10.72 -0.66 -17.38
N ALA A 68 -9.85 0.34 -17.19
CA ALA A 68 -9.78 1.50 -18.06
C ALA A 68 -9.37 1.15 -19.50
N ALA A 69 -8.39 0.25 -19.66
CA ALA A 69 -7.95 -0.21 -20.98
C ALA A 69 -9.06 -0.95 -21.74
N VAL A 70 -9.82 -1.81 -21.05
CA VAL A 70 -10.97 -2.51 -21.64
C VAL A 70 -12.05 -1.52 -22.08
N ALA A 71 -12.40 -0.54 -21.23
CA ALA A 71 -13.38 0.49 -21.55
C ALA A 71 -12.96 1.37 -22.75
N ALA A 72 -11.68 1.70 -22.85
CA ALA A 72 -11.15 2.44 -23.99
C ALA A 72 -11.24 1.63 -25.29
N ALA A 73 -10.87 0.34 -25.25
CA ALA A 73 -10.90 -0.53 -26.42
C ALA A 73 -12.33 -0.78 -26.93
N THR A 74 -13.32 -0.96 -26.03
CA THR A 74 -14.72 -1.11 -26.43
C THR A 74 -15.28 0.15 -27.07
N THR A 75 -14.94 1.32 -26.52
CA THR A 75 -15.34 2.62 -27.06
C THR A 75 -14.76 2.84 -28.45
N ALA A 76 -13.46 2.59 -28.65
CA ALA A 76 -12.81 2.75 -29.95
C ALA A 76 -13.41 1.83 -31.03
N ARG A 77 -13.77 0.59 -30.64
CA ARG A 77 -14.44 -0.35 -31.56
C ARG A 77 -15.82 0.12 -31.97
N ALA A 78 -16.60 0.69 -31.06
CA ALA A 78 -17.94 1.21 -31.35
C ALA A 78 -17.93 2.39 -32.32
N GLN A 79 -16.84 3.18 -32.35
CA GLN A 79 -16.67 4.32 -33.26
C GLN A 79 -16.14 3.92 -34.65
N SER A 80 -15.67 2.68 -34.81
CA SER A 80 -15.12 2.18 -36.08
C SER A 80 -16.14 1.39 -36.92
N ASN A 81 -17.37 1.24 -36.42
CA ASN A 81 -18.51 0.61 -37.08
C ASN A 81 -19.57 1.67 -37.41
#